data_AF-A0A379Y2I7-F1
#
_entry.id   AF-A0A379Y2I7-F1
#
_cell.length_a   1.000
_cell.length_b   1.000
_cell.length_c   1.000
_cell.angle_alpha   90.00
_cell.angle_beta   90.00
_cell.angle_gamma   90.00
#
_symmetry.space_group_name_H-M   'P 1'
#
loop_
_entity.id
_entity.type
_entity.pdbx_description
1 polymer ?
#
loop_
_entity_poly.entity_id
_entity_poly.type
_entity_poly.pdbx_seq_one_letter_code
_entity_poly.pdbx_strand_id
1 'polypeptide(L)'
;MRFFKILVLIFIFSTKLSYATDFKLSSSDQVGDIKYFSLQVQNDNKIKNIDVGLEGDSNNVTIKQYYTFPCKWGGVTGIRLSMDSSSADGPLSFDNIYMLDSELNIVFAKSYSHVGKKWIDPISLNSAVCNRTSGGLKNDPSTKKDYIVDFEAIQQGPFTLKGIDNVSIKYVRADSLNFIREDVHGETIIDSIENHDNVAPSVRTVFFMNINSEMNIISLVSWGGSMDEGDYYKVYGYTYDKKGNIHTNAILDKDLNLSGYNAKNKPFKYKNAISVKKYILENHGS
;
A
#
# COMPACT_ATOMS: atom_id res chain seq x y z
N MET A 1 16.08 -66.09 28.25
CA MET A 1 15.75 -65.14 29.33
C MET A 1 16.80 -64.03 29.26
N ARG A 2 16.59 -62.90 28.56
CA ARG A 2 15.81 -61.69 28.94
C ARG A 2 16.18 -61.25 30.37
N PHE A 3 16.79 -60.10 30.62
CA PHE A 3 16.28 -58.75 30.31
C PHE A 3 17.38 -57.74 29.98
N PHE A 4 17.20 -57.01 28.88
CA PHE A 4 17.92 -55.78 28.53
C PHE A 4 17.25 -54.60 29.26
N LYS A 5 18.01 -53.83 30.04
CA LYS A 5 17.54 -52.56 30.62
C LYS A 5 17.61 -51.46 29.56
N ILE A 6 16.47 -51.10 28.99
CA ILE A 6 16.32 -49.90 28.16
C ILE A 6 15.94 -48.75 29.09
N LEU A 7 16.88 -47.81 29.29
CA LEU A 7 16.61 -46.52 29.92
C LEU A 7 15.97 -45.62 28.84
N VAL A 8 14.65 -45.49 28.85
CA VAL A 8 13.96 -44.51 27.99
C VAL A 8 14.15 -43.13 28.61
N LEU A 9 15.05 -42.35 28.03
CA LEU A 9 15.17 -40.93 28.31
C LEU A 9 13.99 -40.21 27.64
N ILE A 10 12.93 -39.92 28.41
CA ILE A 10 11.86 -39.04 27.96
C ILE A 10 12.41 -37.61 28.05
N PHE A 11 12.95 -37.12 26.92
CA PHE A 11 13.10 -35.68 26.71
C PHE A 11 11.69 -35.09 26.61
N ILE A 12 11.16 -34.58 27.72
CA ILE A 12 10.05 -33.64 27.70
C ILE A 12 10.64 -32.34 27.17
N PHE A 13 10.72 -32.22 25.84
CA PHE A 13 10.76 -30.91 25.22
C PHE A 13 9.43 -30.24 25.58
N SER A 14 9.46 -29.35 26.55
CA SER A 14 8.42 -28.33 26.74
C SER A 14 8.44 -27.46 25.48
N THR A 15 7.76 -27.93 24.43
CA THR A 15 7.34 -27.06 23.34
C THR A 15 6.50 -25.99 24.02
N LYS A 16 6.96 -24.74 23.99
CA LYS A 16 6.08 -23.61 24.21
C LYS A 16 4.92 -23.82 23.23
N LEU A 17 3.74 -24.13 23.75
CA LEU A 17 2.52 -24.22 22.97
C LEU A 17 2.45 -22.91 22.17
N SER A 18 2.64 -23.00 20.86
CA SER A 18 2.33 -21.90 19.98
C SER A 18 0.82 -21.75 20.07
N TYR A 19 0.36 -20.78 20.84
CA TYR A 19 -1.06 -20.45 20.94
C TYR A 19 -1.54 -20.08 19.54
N ALA A 20 -2.18 -21.02 18.85
CA ALA A 20 -2.72 -20.78 17.53
C ALA A 20 -3.86 -19.77 17.69
N THR A 21 -3.78 -18.69 16.91
CA THR A 21 -4.88 -17.72 16.82
C THR A 21 -5.67 -18.03 15.56
N ASP A 22 -6.94 -18.37 15.75
CA ASP A 22 -7.87 -18.72 14.69
C ASP A 22 -8.70 -17.49 14.28
N PHE A 23 -8.96 -17.38 12.98
CA PHE A 23 -9.72 -16.29 12.38
C PHE A 23 -10.90 -16.87 11.61
N LYS A 24 -12.11 -16.38 11.90
CA LYS A 24 -13.34 -16.79 11.23
C LYS A 24 -14.13 -15.56 10.81
N LEU A 25 -14.51 -15.55 9.54
CA LEU A 25 -15.31 -14.49 8.95
C LEU A 25 -16.75 -14.97 8.77
N SER A 26 -17.71 -14.17 9.22
CA SER A 26 -19.14 -14.42 9.02
C SER A 26 -19.88 -13.15 8.62
N SER A 27 -20.92 -13.27 7.80
CA SER A 27 -21.79 -12.12 7.49
C SER A 27 -22.35 -11.53 8.78
N SER A 28 -22.48 -10.20 8.81
CA SER A 28 -23.15 -9.46 9.87
C SER A 28 -24.35 -8.70 9.31
N ASP A 29 -24.95 -7.89 10.17
CA ASP A 29 -25.96 -6.87 9.88
C ASP A 29 -25.49 -5.80 8.88
N GLN A 30 -26.46 -5.10 8.32
CA GLN A 30 -26.27 -3.92 7.48
C GLN A 30 -26.73 -2.68 8.27
N VAL A 31 -25.92 -1.62 8.26
CA VAL A 31 -26.27 -0.34 8.90
C VAL A 31 -26.20 0.76 7.84
N GLY A 32 -27.36 1.33 7.50
CA GLY A 32 -27.48 2.22 6.35
C GLY A 32 -27.14 1.48 5.05
N ASP A 33 -26.24 2.05 4.25
CA ASP A 33 -25.78 1.46 2.99
C ASP A 33 -24.56 0.55 3.16
N ILE A 34 -23.97 0.49 4.37
CA ILE A 34 -22.76 -0.29 4.63
C ILE A 34 -23.14 -1.69 5.12
N LYS A 35 -22.68 -2.71 4.38
CA LYS A 35 -22.74 -4.11 4.80
C LYS A 35 -21.55 -4.42 5.70
N TYR A 36 -21.78 -5.16 6.78
CA TYR A 36 -20.73 -5.56 7.69
C TYR A 36 -20.52 -7.07 7.70
N PHE A 37 -19.31 -7.47 8.03
CA PHE A 37 -18.93 -8.82 8.43
C PHE A 37 -18.40 -8.78 9.85
N SER A 38 -18.55 -9.88 10.57
CA SER A 38 -17.91 -10.09 11.87
C SER A 38 -16.66 -10.93 11.66
N LEU A 39 -15.50 -10.35 11.97
CA LEU A 39 -14.25 -11.08 12.10
C LEU A 39 -14.13 -11.57 13.54
N GLN A 40 -14.37 -12.86 13.75
CA GLN A 40 -14.11 -13.52 15.02
C GLN A 40 -12.64 -13.95 15.07
N VAL A 41 -11.95 -13.52 16.12
CA VAL A 41 -10.57 -13.91 16.45
C VAL A 41 -10.61 -14.69 17.75
N GLN A 42 -10.05 -15.90 17.75
CA GLN A 42 -10.05 -16.77 18.91
C GLN A 42 -8.64 -17.29 19.19
N ASN A 43 -8.27 -17.32 20.46
CA ASN A 43 -7.16 -18.14 20.95
C ASN A 43 -7.67 -19.02 22.11
N ASP A 44 -6.79 -19.81 22.72
CA ASP A 44 -7.15 -20.78 23.77
C ASP A 44 -7.91 -20.16 24.95
N ASN A 45 -7.77 -18.86 25.19
CA ASN A 45 -8.28 -18.20 26.39
C ASN A 45 -9.37 -17.16 26.10
N LYS A 46 -9.46 -16.65 24.87
CA LYS A 46 -10.25 -15.47 24.54
C LYS A 46 -10.88 -15.55 23.16
N ILE A 47 -12.00 -14.86 23.04
CA ILE A 47 -12.67 -14.60 21.77
C ILE A 47 -12.87 -13.08 21.66
N LYS A 48 -12.61 -12.53 20.48
CA LYS A 48 -12.91 -11.15 20.13
C LYS A 48 -13.63 -11.10 18.79
N ASN A 49 -14.68 -10.29 18.69
CA ASN A 49 -15.32 -9.99 17.43
C ASN A 49 -14.94 -8.57 17.03
N ILE A 50 -14.67 -8.36 15.75
CA ILE A 50 -14.34 -7.09 15.15
C ILE A 50 -15.32 -6.88 14.00
N ASP A 51 -15.99 -5.72 13.97
CA ASP A 51 -16.82 -5.37 12.83
C ASP A 51 -15.93 -4.98 11.64
N VAL A 52 -16.25 -5.51 10.47
CA VAL A 52 -15.56 -5.25 9.20
C VAL A 52 -16.59 -4.68 8.24
N GLY A 53 -16.62 -3.37 8.10
CA GLY A 53 -17.43 -2.70 7.07
C GLY A 53 -16.85 -2.97 5.68
N LEU A 54 -17.71 -3.26 4.70
CA LEU A 54 -17.30 -3.29 3.31
C LEU A 54 -17.02 -1.89 2.80
N GLU A 55 -15.99 -1.76 1.96
CA GLU A 55 -15.53 -0.49 1.40
C GLU A 55 -15.99 -0.32 -0.05
N GLY A 56 -16.32 0.91 -0.45
CA GLY A 56 -16.87 1.20 -1.77
C GLY A 56 -18.17 0.41 -2.06
N ASP A 57 -18.26 -0.16 -3.27
CA ASP A 57 -19.37 -1.01 -3.70
C ASP A 57 -19.06 -2.50 -3.52
N SER A 58 -18.10 -2.85 -2.65
CA SER A 58 -17.77 -4.23 -2.37
C SER A 58 -18.97 -4.99 -1.82
N ASN A 59 -19.09 -6.26 -2.23
CA ASN A 59 -20.12 -7.19 -1.76
C ASN A 59 -19.53 -8.47 -1.17
N ASN A 60 -18.21 -8.54 -1.07
CA ASN A 60 -17.46 -9.69 -0.61
C ASN A 60 -16.30 -9.25 0.27
N VAL A 61 -15.86 -10.17 1.12
CA VAL A 61 -14.63 -10.06 1.88
C VAL A 61 -14.08 -11.46 2.10
N THR A 62 -12.78 -11.62 1.93
CA THR A 62 -12.12 -12.93 2.07
C THR A 62 -10.82 -12.81 2.83
N ILE A 63 -10.51 -13.80 3.67
CA ILE A 63 -9.18 -13.92 4.28
C ILE A 63 -8.21 -14.38 3.18
N LYS A 64 -7.19 -13.58 2.88
CA LYS A 64 -6.18 -13.90 1.85
C LYS A 64 -4.85 -14.34 2.43
N GLN A 65 -4.53 -13.90 3.64
CA GLN A 65 -3.20 -14.08 4.21
C GLN A 65 -3.25 -14.05 5.73
N TYR A 66 -2.34 -14.81 6.35
CA TYR A 66 -2.08 -14.79 7.78
C TYR A 66 -0.67 -14.24 8.00
N TYR A 67 -0.50 -13.49 9.08
CA TYR A 67 0.78 -12.88 9.47
C TYR A 67 1.19 -13.36 10.85
N THR A 68 2.50 -13.42 11.06
CA THR A 68 3.09 -13.61 12.38
C THR A 68 4.36 -12.78 12.47
N PHE A 69 4.41 -11.85 13.42
CA PHE A 69 5.57 -10.99 13.64
C PHE A 69 6.10 -11.13 15.07
N PRO A 70 7.42 -11.37 15.23
CA PRO A 70 8.07 -11.32 16.53
C PRO A 70 8.47 -9.88 16.86
N CYS A 71 7.75 -9.23 17.78
CA CYS A 71 8.10 -7.91 18.27
C CYS A 71 8.86 -8.01 19.61
N LYS A 72 9.64 -6.97 19.95
CA LYS A 72 10.41 -6.92 21.21
C LYS A 72 9.54 -7.10 22.47
N TRP A 73 8.28 -6.69 22.38
CA TRP A 73 7.30 -6.74 23.47
C TRP A 73 6.36 -7.95 23.40
N GLY A 74 6.44 -8.80 22.38
CA GLY A 74 5.58 -9.98 22.25
C GLY A 74 5.39 -10.46 20.81
N GLY A 75 4.81 -11.65 20.68
CA GLY A 75 4.36 -12.16 19.39
C GLY A 75 3.06 -11.50 18.96
N VAL A 76 2.93 -11.25 17.66
CA VAL A 76 1.74 -10.67 17.04
C VAL A 76 1.28 -11.59 15.92
N THR A 77 -0.02 -11.87 15.88
CA THR A 77 -0.66 -12.62 14.79
C THR A 77 -1.70 -11.74 14.11
N GLY A 78 -1.89 -11.92 12.83
CA GLY A 78 -2.88 -11.13 12.12
C GLY A 78 -3.30 -11.72 10.80
N ILE A 79 -4.16 -10.99 10.11
CA ILE A 79 -4.70 -11.39 8.81
C ILE A 79 -4.80 -10.22 7.85
N ARG A 80 -4.81 -10.55 6.57
CA ARG A 80 -5.27 -9.68 5.49
C ARG A 80 -6.64 -10.14 5.03
N LEU A 81 -7.60 -9.24 5.12
CA LEU A 81 -8.89 -9.33 4.47
C LEU A 81 -8.81 -8.58 3.15
N SER A 82 -9.34 -9.17 2.08
CA SER A 82 -9.41 -8.54 0.76
C SER A 82 -10.86 -8.45 0.30
N MET A 83 -11.22 -7.28 -0.21
CA MET A 83 -12.53 -6.94 -0.77
C MET A 83 -12.32 -6.41 -2.18
N ASP A 84 -13.23 -6.77 -3.08
CA ASP A 84 -13.21 -6.28 -4.46
C ASP A 84 -14.45 -5.42 -4.72
N SER A 85 -14.25 -4.25 -5.32
CA SER A 85 -15.29 -3.32 -5.73
C SER A 85 -15.18 -3.04 -7.23
N SER A 86 -16.33 -2.98 -7.90
CA SER A 86 -16.39 -2.44 -9.26
C SER A 86 -16.33 -0.92 -9.17
N SER A 87 -15.58 -0.27 -10.07
CA SER A 87 -15.62 1.19 -10.23
C SER A 87 -15.56 1.56 -11.71
N ALA A 88 -15.95 2.80 -12.04
CA ALA A 88 -15.88 3.30 -13.42
C ALA A 88 -14.45 3.31 -13.98
N ASP A 89 -13.45 3.47 -13.10
CA ASP A 89 -12.03 3.53 -13.45
C ASP A 89 -11.34 2.15 -13.47
N GLY A 90 -12.10 1.08 -13.22
CA GLY A 90 -11.63 -0.31 -13.17
C GLY A 90 -11.91 -0.99 -11.83
N PRO A 91 -11.55 -2.28 -11.69
CA PRO A 91 -11.69 -2.98 -10.41
C PRO A 91 -10.77 -2.33 -9.36
N LEU A 92 -11.38 -1.90 -8.26
CA LEU A 92 -10.71 -1.39 -7.08
C LEU A 92 -10.69 -2.50 -6.03
N SER A 93 -9.53 -2.76 -5.44
CA SER A 93 -9.41 -3.71 -4.34
C SER A 93 -9.08 -2.98 -3.05
N PHE A 94 -9.62 -3.49 -1.95
CA PHE A 94 -9.34 -3.05 -0.60
C PHE A 94 -8.70 -4.19 0.18
N ASP A 95 -7.55 -3.94 0.79
CA ASP A 95 -6.82 -4.90 1.62
C ASP A 95 -6.73 -4.35 3.06
N ASN A 96 -7.48 -4.97 3.96
CA ASN A 96 -7.57 -4.57 5.37
C ASN A 96 -6.70 -5.52 6.20
N ILE A 97 -5.70 -4.97 6.86
CA ILE A 97 -4.78 -5.72 7.71
C ILE A 97 -5.16 -5.49 9.17
N TYR A 98 -5.34 -6.57 9.92
CA TYR A 98 -5.60 -6.56 11.35
C TYR A 98 -4.53 -7.38 12.05
N MET A 99 -3.90 -6.80 13.07
CA MET A 99 -2.86 -7.48 13.85
C MET A 99 -3.19 -7.40 15.34
N LEU A 100 -3.06 -8.52 16.03
CA LEU A 100 -3.43 -8.69 17.43
C LEU A 100 -2.28 -9.28 18.25
N ASP A 101 -2.15 -8.79 19.49
CA ASP A 101 -1.27 -9.43 20.48
C ASP A 101 -1.90 -10.69 21.10
N SER A 102 -1.17 -11.36 21.98
CA SER A 102 -1.63 -12.58 22.67
C SER A 102 -2.89 -12.37 23.53
N GLU A 103 -3.20 -11.13 23.90
CA GLU A 103 -4.35 -10.78 24.69
C GLU A 103 -5.57 -10.41 23.83
N LEU A 104 -5.45 -10.53 22.49
CA LEU A 104 -6.39 -10.08 21.47
C LEU A 104 -6.62 -8.57 21.45
N ASN A 105 -5.65 -7.77 21.90
CA ASN A 105 -5.66 -6.33 21.66
C ASN A 105 -5.25 -6.06 20.22
N ILE A 106 -5.95 -5.14 19.55
CA ILE A 106 -5.59 -4.70 18.20
C ILE A 106 -4.39 -3.77 18.35
N VAL A 107 -3.25 -4.19 17.79
CA VAL A 107 -1.99 -3.41 17.86
C VAL A 107 -1.71 -2.67 16.56
N PHE A 108 -2.37 -3.04 15.48
CA PHE A 108 -2.29 -2.41 14.18
C PHE A 108 -3.55 -2.74 13.38
N ALA A 109 -4.15 -1.73 12.75
CA ALA A 109 -5.19 -1.93 11.75
C ALA A 109 -5.08 -0.85 10.66
N LYS A 110 -4.95 -1.25 9.41
CA LYS A 110 -4.82 -0.33 8.27
C LYS A 110 -5.52 -0.90 7.04
N SER A 111 -6.21 -0.03 6.32
CA SER A 111 -6.88 -0.33 5.04
C SER A 111 -6.08 0.28 3.90
N TYR A 112 -5.91 -0.49 2.84
CA TYR A 112 -5.24 -0.07 1.62
C TYR A 112 -6.20 -0.22 0.45
N SER A 113 -6.51 0.87 -0.25
CA SER A 113 -7.15 0.77 -1.57
C SER A 113 -6.09 0.81 -2.66
N HIS A 114 -6.25 -0.02 -3.69
CA HIS A 114 -5.33 -0.02 -4.84
C HIS A 114 -6.02 -0.45 -6.12
N VAL A 115 -5.47 0.03 -7.24
CA VAL A 115 -5.94 -0.30 -8.58
C VAL A 115 -5.06 -1.41 -9.16
N GLY A 116 -5.63 -2.59 -9.42
CA GLY A 116 -4.94 -3.71 -10.07
C GLY A 116 -5.03 -5.03 -9.31
N LYS A 117 -4.50 -6.11 -9.91
CA LYS A 117 -4.79 -7.49 -9.48
C LYS A 117 -3.84 -8.11 -8.46
N LYS A 118 -2.70 -7.49 -8.15
CA LYS A 118 -1.68 -8.13 -7.29
C LYS A 118 -1.30 -7.26 -6.10
N TRP A 119 -1.82 -7.65 -4.94
CA TRP A 119 -1.35 -7.18 -3.64
C TRP A 119 0.14 -7.48 -3.44
N ILE A 120 0.84 -6.52 -2.84
CA ILE A 120 2.21 -6.63 -2.35
C ILE A 120 2.21 -6.08 -0.93
N ASP A 121 2.70 -6.87 0.03
CA ASP A 121 2.79 -6.39 1.41
C ASP A 121 3.71 -5.14 1.49
N PRO A 122 3.33 -4.11 2.26
CA PRO A 122 4.20 -2.98 2.56
C PRO A 122 5.52 -3.49 3.17
N ILE A 123 6.65 -2.98 2.67
CA ILE A 123 7.98 -3.40 3.13
C ILE A 123 8.14 -3.07 4.62
N SER A 124 7.54 -1.96 5.05
CA SER A 124 7.56 -1.49 6.43
C SER A 124 6.52 -2.18 7.34
N LEU A 125 5.70 -3.13 6.84
CA LEU A 125 4.57 -3.66 7.61
C LEU A 125 4.99 -4.22 8.99
N ASN A 126 6.06 -5.01 9.04
CA ASN A 126 6.55 -5.58 10.31
C ASN A 126 7.00 -4.46 11.28
N SER A 127 7.77 -3.49 10.81
CA SER A 127 8.23 -2.39 11.66
C SER A 127 7.06 -1.50 12.11
N ALA A 128 6.10 -1.24 11.24
CA ALA A 128 4.88 -0.50 11.55
C ALA A 128 4.06 -1.18 12.66
N VAL A 129 3.88 -2.50 12.57
CA VAL A 129 3.19 -3.31 13.59
C VAL A 129 3.96 -3.30 14.91
N CYS A 130 5.26 -3.60 14.88
CA CYS A 130 6.05 -3.68 16.10
C CYS A 130 6.27 -2.33 16.78
N ASN A 131 6.22 -1.22 16.03
CA ASN A 131 6.29 0.14 16.57
C ASN A 131 4.91 0.75 16.83
N ARG A 132 3.81 0.01 16.55
CA ARG A 132 2.42 0.45 16.75
C ARG A 132 2.11 1.79 16.06
N THR A 133 2.59 1.95 14.83
CA THR A 133 2.47 3.22 14.07
C THR A 133 1.12 3.35 13.36
N SER A 134 0.04 2.89 14.00
CA SER A 134 -1.31 2.87 13.45
C SER A 134 -2.29 3.52 14.43
N GLY A 135 -3.20 4.35 13.92
CA GLY A 135 -4.38 4.86 14.61
C GLY A 135 -5.39 3.77 14.96
N GLY A 136 -5.24 2.57 14.40
CA GLY A 136 -5.96 1.36 14.77
C GLY A 136 -7.45 1.41 14.41
N LEU A 137 -8.26 0.81 15.30
CA LEU A 137 -9.71 0.80 15.18
C LEU A 137 -10.35 1.83 16.11
N LYS A 138 -11.41 2.46 15.62
CA LYS A 138 -12.33 3.26 16.42
C LYS A 138 -13.74 2.70 16.30
N ASN A 139 -14.58 3.04 17.27
CA ASN A 139 -15.99 2.71 17.25
C ASN A 139 -16.78 3.95 16.82
N ASP A 140 -17.68 3.80 15.85
CA ASP A 140 -18.58 4.86 15.43
C ASP A 140 -19.66 5.06 16.52
N PRO A 141 -19.80 6.28 17.10
CA PRO A 141 -20.75 6.50 18.19
C PRO A 141 -22.22 6.28 17.80
N SER A 142 -22.55 6.36 16.52
CA SER A 142 -23.92 6.27 16.00
C SER A 142 -24.28 4.83 15.67
N THR A 143 -23.42 4.14 14.91
CA THR A 143 -23.66 2.75 14.47
C THR A 143 -23.18 1.73 15.50
N LYS A 144 -22.32 2.12 16.44
CA LYS A 144 -21.60 1.26 17.38
C LYS A 144 -20.70 0.23 16.71
N LYS A 145 -20.37 0.42 15.42
CA LYS A 145 -19.51 -0.46 14.64
C LYS A 145 -18.05 -0.01 14.66
N ASP A 146 -17.15 -0.98 14.62
CA ASP A 146 -15.72 -0.71 14.44
C ASP A 146 -15.42 -0.23 13.00
N TYR A 147 -14.45 0.67 12.87
CA TYR A 147 -13.88 1.10 11.60
C TYR A 147 -12.37 1.34 11.72
N ILE A 148 -11.66 1.09 10.63
CA ILE A 148 -10.23 1.40 10.50
C ILE A 148 -10.05 2.90 10.31
N VAL A 149 -9.17 3.50 11.11
CA VAL A 149 -8.86 4.93 11.03
C VAL A 149 -7.78 5.22 9.99
N ASP A 150 -6.83 4.31 9.83
CA ASP A 150 -5.73 4.47 8.88
C ASP A 150 -6.11 3.91 7.52
N PHE A 151 -6.28 4.80 6.56
CA PHE A 151 -6.59 4.45 5.18
C PHE A 151 -5.52 5.01 4.25
N GLU A 152 -5.07 4.19 3.30
CA GLU A 152 -4.10 4.58 2.28
C GLU A 152 -4.63 4.23 0.88
N ALA A 153 -4.81 5.26 0.04
CA ALA A 153 -5.24 5.08 -1.34
C ALA A 153 -4.04 5.06 -2.30
N ILE A 154 -3.57 3.86 -2.65
CA ILE A 154 -2.46 3.65 -3.58
C ILE A 154 -2.97 3.80 -5.02
N GLN A 155 -2.53 4.85 -5.71
CA GLN A 155 -2.85 5.06 -7.12
C GLN A 155 -1.95 4.25 -8.04
N GLN A 156 -0.65 4.17 -7.72
CA GLN A 156 0.34 3.41 -8.50
C GLN A 156 1.44 2.85 -7.58
N GLY A 157 1.89 1.63 -7.88
CA GLY A 157 2.92 0.93 -7.11
C GLY A 157 2.34 -0.08 -6.11
N PRO A 158 3.16 -0.59 -5.17
CA PRO A 158 4.58 -0.27 -4.99
C PRO A 158 5.47 -0.80 -6.14
N PHE A 159 6.51 -0.06 -6.48
CA PHE A 159 7.56 -0.47 -7.42
C PHE A 159 8.90 -0.56 -6.70
N THR A 160 9.54 -1.73 -6.71
CA THR A 160 10.90 -1.88 -6.17
C THR A 160 11.90 -1.05 -6.97
N LEU A 161 12.79 -0.34 -6.29
CA LEU A 161 13.89 0.39 -6.95
C LEU A 161 14.83 -0.59 -7.65
N LYS A 162 15.27 -0.25 -8.86
CA LYS A 162 16.15 -1.14 -9.63
C LYS A 162 17.54 -1.18 -9.01
N GLY A 163 17.99 -2.38 -8.64
CA GLY A 163 19.31 -2.61 -8.07
C GLY A 163 19.44 -2.24 -6.60
N ILE A 164 18.31 -2.02 -5.90
CA ILE A 164 18.28 -1.73 -4.46
C ILE A 164 17.24 -2.61 -3.81
N ASP A 165 17.69 -3.46 -2.90
CA ASP A 165 16.82 -4.38 -2.18
C ASP A 165 16.03 -3.66 -1.09
N ASN A 166 14.80 -4.11 -0.84
CA ASN A 166 13.94 -3.63 0.24
C ASN A 166 13.68 -2.12 0.23
N VAL A 167 13.73 -1.49 -0.94
CA VAL A 167 13.27 -0.11 -1.13
C VAL A 167 12.29 -0.09 -2.28
N SER A 168 11.11 0.46 -2.04
CA SER A 168 10.09 0.66 -3.07
C SER A 168 9.61 2.10 -3.09
N ILE A 169 8.90 2.42 -4.16
CA ILE A 169 8.18 3.67 -4.30
C ILE A 169 6.71 3.43 -4.62
N LYS A 170 5.86 4.33 -4.19
CA LYS A 170 4.43 4.32 -4.51
C LYS A 170 3.89 5.75 -4.60
N TYR A 171 2.75 5.86 -5.26
CA TYR A 171 1.99 7.10 -5.34
C TYR A 171 0.70 6.93 -4.56
N VAL A 172 0.51 7.75 -3.54
CA VAL A 172 -0.64 7.70 -2.63
C VAL A 172 -1.47 8.97 -2.80
N ARG A 173 -2.78 8.77 -2.92
CA ARG A 173 -3.77 9.85 -2.99
C ARG A 173 -4.14 10.30 -1.58
N ALA A 174 -4.00 11.60 -1.35
CA ALA A 174 -4.48 12.32 -0.17
C ALA A 174 -5.09 13.66 -0.65
N ASP A 175 -4.88 14.76 0.10
CA ASP A 175 -5.20 16.13 -0.35
C ASP A 175 -4.43 16.52 -1.63
N SER A 176 -3.22 15.97 -1.77
CA SER A 176 -2.34 15.99 -2.93
C SER A 176 -2.03 14.56 -3.41
N LEU A 177 -1.20 14.42 -4.44
CA LEU A 177 -0.61 13.14 -4.83
C LEU A 177 0.80 13.04 -4.24
N ASN A 178 0.98 12.18 -3.23
CA ASN A 178 2.25 12.00 -2.56
C ASN A 178 3.08 10.92 -3.25
N PHE A 179 4.32 11.27 -3.59
CA PHE A 179 5.34 10.33 -4.03
C PHE A 179 6.11 9.84 -2.80
N ILE A 180 5.93 8.57 -2.46
CA ILE A 180 6.45 7.98 -1.22
C ILE A 180 7.54 6.98 -1.55
N ARG A 181 8.64 7.07 -0.80
CA ARG A 181 9.64 6.02 -0.67
C ARG A 181 9.31 5.17 0.56
N GLU A 182 9.38 3.86 0.44
CA GLU A 182 9.20 2.94 1.56
C GLU A 182 10.38 1.98 1.67
N ASP A 183 10.88 1.77 2.89
CA ASP A 183 11.82 0.72 3.22
C ASP A 183 11.44 0.01 4.52
N VAL A 184 12.30 -0.87 5.03
CA VAL A 184 12.03 -1.64 6.26
C VAL A 184 11.82 -0.77 7.50
N HIS A 185 12.27 0.48 7.49
CA HIS A 185 12.16 1.42 8.62
C HIS A 185 10.88 2.25 8.56
N GLY A 186 10.27 2.40 7.39
CA GLY A 186 9.03 3.15 7.24
C GLY A 186 8.92 3.86 5.90
N GLU A 187 7.99 4.81 5.86
CA GLU A 187 7.70 5.63 4.70
C GLU A 187 8.33 7.02 4.82
N THR A 188 8.68 7.61 3.68
CA THR A 188 9.13 9.00 3.58
C THR A 188 8.49 9.63 2.35
N ILE A 189 7.83 10.76 2.53
CA ILE A 189 7.31 11.57 1.42
C ILE A 189 8.50 12.25 0.76
N ILE A 190 8.71 11.93 -0.52
CA ILE A 190 9.77 12.52 -1.35
C ILE A 190 9.28 13.77 -2.05
N ASP A 191 8.04 13.73 -2.54
CA ASP A 191 7.39 14.86 -3.20
C ASP A 191 5.87 14.83 -2.95
N SER A 192 5.25 16.00 -2.97
CA SER A 192 3.81 16.20 -2.86
C SER A 192 3.33 17.01 -4.05
N ILE A 193 2.76 16.31 -5.04
CA ILE A 193 2.30 16.90 -6.29
C ILE A 193 0.93 17.52 -6.05
N GLU A 194 0.86 18.85 -6.13
CA GLU A 194 -0.35 19.62 -5.84
C GLU A 194 -1.44 19.49 -6.91
N ASN A 195 -2.65 19.89 -6.52
CA ASN A 195 -3.75 20.07 -7.44
C ASN A 195 -3.45 21.25 -8.39
N HIS A 196 -3.82 21.12 -9.66
CA HIS A 196 -3.66 22.16 -10.67
C HIS A 196 -5.05 22.61 -11.12
N ASP A 197 -5.34 23.91 -11.07
CA ASP A 197 -6.65 24.48 -11.39
C ASP A 197 -7.83 23.79 -10.65
N ASN A 198 -7.63 23.45 -9.37
CA ASN A 198 -8.56 22.66 -8.54
C ASN A 198 -8.84 21.23 -9.04
N VAL A 199 -8.03 20.72 -9.96
CA VAL A 199 -8.14 19.35 -10.45
C VAL A 199 -7.09 18.47 -9.76
N ALA A 200 -7.50 17.24 -9.47
CA ALA A 200 -6.69 16.22 -8.85
C ALA A 200 -5.63 15.65 -9.83
N PRO A 201 -4.34 15.53 -9.43
CA PRO A 201 -3.34 14.82 -10.22
C PRO A 201 -3.61 13.32 -10.31
N SER A 202 -3.29 12.74 -11.47
CA SER A 202 -3.34 11.32 -11.74
C SER A 202 -2.06 10.85 -12.42
N VAL A 203 -1.41 9.85 -11.84
CA VAL A 203 -0.25 9.18 -12.45
C VAL A 203 -0.71 8.36 -13.64
N ARG A 204 -0.17 8.69 -14.82
CA ARG A 204 -0.43 7.98 -16.08
C ARG A 204 0.54 6.85 -16.33
N THR A 205 1.81 7.04 -15.97
CA THR A 205 2.83 5.99 -16.07
C THR A 205 4.01 6.29 -15.17
N VAL A 206 4.63 5.23 -14.66
CA VAL A 206 5.89 5.26 -13.92
C VAL A 206 6.83 4.26 -14.57
N PHE A 207 8.08 4.66 -14.83
CA PHE A 207 9.10 3.75 -15.34
C PHE A 207 10.49 4.18 -14.92
N PHE A 208 11.44 3.24 -15.01
CA PHE A 208 12.83 3.48 -14.68
C PHE A 208 13.69 3.49 -15.94
N MET A 209 14.57 4.49 -16.06
CA MET A 209 15.54 4.57 -17.16
C MET A 209 16.89 5.12 -16.70
N ASN A 210 17.96 4.72 -17.38
CA ASN A 210 19.27 5.32 -17.19
C ASN A 210 19.36 6.62 -18.00
N ILE A 211 19.85 7.69 -17.38
CA ILE A 211 20.20 8.96 -18.01
C ILE A 211 21.61 9.29 -17.51
N ASN A 212 22.58 9.39 -18.42
CA ASN A 212 23.96 9.75 -18.11
C ASN A 212 24.60 8.89 -17.00
N SER A 213 24.40 7.58 -17.09
CA SER A 213 24.84 6.56 -16.11
C SER A 213 24.10 6.58 -14.77
N GLU A 214 23.16 7.49 -14.55
CA GLU A 214 22.34 7.56 -13.34
C GLU A 214 20.96 6.93 -13.56
N MET A 215 20.50 6.15 -12.58
CA MET A 215 19.17 5.55 -12.65
C MET A 215 18.12 6.54 -12.19
N ASN A 216 17.10 6.71 -13.03
CA ASN A 216 16.04 7.67 -12.85
C ASN A 216 14.68 6.97 -12.72
N ILE A 217 13.82 7.55 -11.91
CA ILE A 217 12.39 7.29 -11.79
C ILE A 217 11.71 8.39 -12.60
N ILE A 218 10.94 8.01 -13.61
CA ILE A 218 10.22 8.93 -14.46
C ILE A 218 8.73 8.68 -14.29
N SER A 219 8.00 9.74 -13.98
CA SER A 219 6.57 9.70 -13.74
C SER A 219 5.86 10.73 -14.60
N LEU A 220 4.94 10.27 -15.43
CA LEU A 220 4.03 11.15 -16.15
C LEU A 220 2.77 11.33 -15.31
N VAL A 221 2.47 12.57 -14.96
CA VAL A 221 1.27 12.95 -14.20
C VAL A 221 0.42 13.85 -15.08
N SER A 222 -0.90 13.72 -14.96
CA SER A 222 -1.84 14.62 -15.60
C SER A 222 -2.88 15.16 -14.62
N TRP A 223 -3.44 16.30 -14.98
CA TRP A 223 -4.61 16.89 -14.38
C TRP A 223 -5.66 17.00 -15.47
N GLY A 224 -6.91 16.68 -15.16
CA GLY A 224 -8.02 16.94 -16.08
C GLY A 224 -8.06 18.41 -16.49
N GLY A 225 -8.58 18.70 -17.67
CA GLY A 225 -8.72 20.07 -18.17
C GLY A 225 -10.09 20.37 -18.75
N SER A 226 -10.30 21.62 -19.16
CA SER A 226 -11.50 22.03 -19.90
C SER A 226 -11.54 21.39 -21.29
N MET A 227 -12.71 21.40 -21.95
CA MET A 227 -12.83 20.88 -23.32
C MET A 227 -11.91 21.59 -24.33
N ASP A 228 -11.60 22.86 -24.09
CA ASP A 228 -10.81 23.69 -25.02
C ASP A 228 -9.29 23.55 -24.78
N GLU A 229 -8.87 23.45 -23.52
CA GLU A 229 -7.45 23.34 -23.15
C GLU A 229 -6.95 21.89 -23.10
N GLY A 230 -7.86 20.93 -22.87
CA GLY A 230 -7.52 19.53 -22.64
C GLY A 230 -6.71 19.30 -21.36
N ASP A 231 -6.44 18.04 -21.03
CA ASP A 231 -5.66 17.70 -19.83
C ASP A 231 -4.28 18.37 -19.82
N TYR A 232 -3.85 18.84 -18.65
CA TYR A 232 -2.48 19.28 -18.40
C TYR A 232 -1.61 18.07 -18.05
N TYR A 233 -0.40 18.00 -18.59
CA TYR A 233 0.56 16.94 -18.32
C TYR A 233 1.87 17.52 -17.80
N LYS A 234 2.53 16.80 -16.91
CA LYS A 234 3.91 17.08 -16.48
C LYS A 234 4.66 15.78 -16.23
N VAL A 235 5.90 15.70 -16.74
CA VAL A 235 6.83 14.63 -16.42
C VAL A 235 7.69 15.06 -15.23
N TYR A 236 7.72 14.23 -14.22
CA TYR A 236 8.59 14.35 -13.06
C TYR A 236 9.73 13.35 -13.18
N GLY A 237 10.95 13.81 -12.88
CA GLY A 237 12.14 12.99 -12.86
C GLY A 237 12.77 12.97 -11.47
N TYR A 238 13.24 11.81 -11.03
CA TYR A 238 13.97 11.64 -9.78
C TYR A 238 15.16 10.72 -9.99
N THR A 239 16.30 11.00 -9.37
CA THR A 239 17.45 10.10 -9.29
C THR A 239 17.49 9.43 -7.92
N TYR A 240 18.26 8.35 -7.80
CA TYR A 240 18.53 7.75 -6.50
C TYR A 240 19.94 7.20 -6.37
N ASP A 241 20.49 7.30 -5.17
CA ASP A 241 21.81 6.76 -4.85
C ASP A 241 21.77 5.25 -4.55
N LYS A 242 22.92 4.64 -4.29
CA LYS A 242 23.04 3.19 -3.98
C LYS A 242 22.37 2.79 -2.66
N LYS A 243 22.00 3.74 -1.80
CA LYS A 243 21.24 3.52 -0.56
C LYS A 243 19.74 3.72 -0.77
N GLY A 244 19.34 4.13 -1.98
CA GLY A 244 17.95 4.39 -2.34
C GLY A 244 17.46 5.74 -1.88
N ASN A 245 18.34 6.68 -1.51
CA ASN A 245 17.93 8.06 -1.23
C ASN A 245 17.52 8.72 -2.54
N ILE A 246 16.31 9.25 -2.60
CA ILE A 246 15.72 9.80 -3.82
C ILE A 246 15.87 11.32 -3.83
N HIS A 247 16.23 11.88 -4.98
CA HIS A 247 16.39 13.32 -5.20
C HIS A 247 15.70 13.73 -6.50
N THR A 248 15.14 14.94 -6.55
CA THR A 248 14.54 15.47 -7.78
C THR A 248 15.61 15.64 -8.87
N ASN A 249 15.30 15.19 -10.08
CA ASN A 249 16.11 15.48 -11.25
C ASN A 249 15.76 16.89 -11.76
N ALA A 250 16.53 17.88 -11.32
CA ALA A 250 16.30 19.29 -11.65
C ALA A 250 16.42 19.63 -13.14
N ILE A 251 17.11 18.80 -13.93
CA ILE A 251 17.23 19.00 -15.38
C ILE A 251 15.88 18.71 -16.04
N LEU A 252 15.27 17.57 -15.71
CA LEU A 252 13.97 17.18 -16.27
C LEU A 252 12.84 18.06 -15.73
N ASP A 253 12.87 18.41 -14.44
CA ASP A 253 11.82 19.23 -13.83
C ASP A 253 11.75 20.66 -14.40
N LYS A 254 12.88 21.21 -14.87
CA LYS A 254 12.97 22.54 -15.49
C LYS A 254 12.72 22.54 -17.00
N ASP A 255 12.58 21.38 -17.63
CA ASP A 255 12.35 21.30 -19.07
C ASP A 255 10.91 21.65 -19.41
N LEU A 256 10.73 22.84 -20.01
CA LEU A 256 9.41 23.35 -20.39
C LEU A 256 8.70 22.49 -21.45
N ASN A 257 9.41 21.62 -22.18
CA ASN A 257 8.77 20.70 -23.13
C ASN A 257 8.16 19.48 -22.43
N LEU A 258 8.60 19.18 -21.21
CA LEU A 258 8.11 18.06 -20.40
C LEU A 258 6.86 18.41 -19.58
N SER A 259 6.28 19.59 -19.81
CA SER A 259 4.99 19.99 -19.24
C SER A 259 4.14 20.75 -20.27
N GLY A 260 2.82 20.66 -20.14
CA GLY A 260 1.91 21.45 -20.97
C GLY A 260 0.53 20.85 -21.17
N TYR A 261 -0.38 21.69 -21.64
CA TYR A 261 -1.74 21.32 -22.00
C TYR A 261 -1.79 20.49 -23.27
N ASN A 262 -2.70 19.52 -23.29
CA ASN A 262 -3.09 18.81 -24.51
C ASN A 262 -4.16 19.58 -25.31
N ALA A 263 -3.87 20.84 -25.60
CA ALA A 263 -4.80 21.73 -26.29
C ALA A 263 -4.95 21.33 -27.76
N LYS A 264 -6.14 21.55 -28.33
CA LYS A 264 -6.46 21.19 -29.73
C LYS A 264 -5.47 21.79 -30.74
N ASN A 265 -5.04 23.03 -30.51
CA ASN A 265 -4.15 23.76 -31.43
C ASN A 265 -2.65 23.56 -31.13
N LYS A 266 -2.32 23.06 -29.92
CA LYS A 266 -0.93 22.82 -29.50
C LYS A 266 -0.90 21.61 -28.56
N PRO A 267 -1.05 20.39 -29.10
CA PRO A 267 -1.16 19.20 -28.26
C PRO A 267 0.17 18.85 -27.59
N PHE A 268 0.11 18.56 -26.30
CA PHE A 268 1.21 17.93 -25.57
C PHE A 268 1.57 16.58 -26.20
N LYS A 269 2.85 16.37 -26.47
CA LYS A 269 3.34 15.24 -27.29
C LYS A 269 3.60 13.97 -26.48
N TYR A 270 3.92 14.09 -25.20
CA TYR A 270 4.55 13.01 -24.41
C TYR A 270 3.57 12.30 -23.47
N LYS A 271 2.52 11.69 -24.03
CA LYS A 271 1.38 11.14 -23.26
C LYS A 271 1.57 9.73 -22.71
N ASN A 272 2.72 9.08 -22.93
CA ASN A 272 2.98 7.73 -22.46
C ASN A 272 4.48 7.47 -22.27
N ALA A 273 4.83 6.34 -21.66
CA ALA A 273 6.22 6.00 -21.36
C ALA A 273 7.12 5.98 -22.60
N ILE A 274 6.61 5.53 -23.75
CA ILE A 274 7.40 5.40 -24.98
C ILE A 274 7.79 6.78 -25.50
N SER A 275 6.83 7.71 -25.59
CA SER A 275 7.09 9.06 -26.10
C SER A 275 7.95 9.89 -25.14
N VAL A 276 7.72 9.77 -23.82
CA VAL A 276 8.58 10.42 -22.81
C VAL A 276 10.01 9.89 -22.88
N LYS A 277 10.19 8.57 -22.89
CA LYS A 277 11.52 7.94 -22.95
C LYS A 277 12.28 8.37 -24.21
N LYS A 278 11.61 8.39 -25.36
CA LYS A 278 12.22 8.83 -26.62
C LYS A 278 12.74 10.26 -26.52
N TYR A 279 11.91 11.18 -26.02
CA TYR A 279 12.30 12.58 -25.85
C TYR A 279 13.51 12.75 -24.91
N ILE A 280 13.49 12.09 -23.75
CA ILE A 280 14.59 12.18 -22.78
C ILE A 280 15.90 11.66 -23.39
N LEU A 281 15.88 10.54 -24.12
CA LEU A 281 17.09 10.02 -24.76
C LEU A 281 17.67 10.96 -25.82
N GLU A 282 16.81 11.63 -26.59
CA GLU A 282 17.23 12.54 -27.66
C GLU A 282 17.79 13.88 -27.14
N ASN A 283 17.33 14.34 -25.97
CA ASN A 283 17.66 15.69 -25.46
C ASN A 283 18.53 15.68 -24.20
N HIS A 284 18.55 14.57 -23.46
CA HIS A 284 19.20 14.47 -22.14
C HIS A 284 20.02 13.18 -21.96
N GLY A 285 20.09 12.29 -22.95
CA GLY A 285 20.73 10.97 -22.83
C GLY A 285 22.22 10.90 -23.17
N SER A 286 22.91 12.04 -23.27
CA SER A 286 24.34 12.14 -23.61
C SER A 286 25.23 12.31 -22.38
#